data_AF-A0A0F7RV42-F1
#
_entry.id   AF-A0A0F7RV42-F1
#
_cell.length_a   1.000
_cell.length_b   1.000
_cell.length_c   1.000
_cell.angle_alpha   90.00
_cell.angle_beta   90.00
_cell.angle_gamma   90.00
#
_symmetry.space_group_name_H-M   'P 1'
#
loop_
_entity.id
_entity.type
_entity.pdbx_description
1 polymer ?
#
loop_
_entity_poly.entity_id
_entity_poly.type
_entity_poly.pdbx_seq_one_letter_code
_entity_poly.pdbx_strand_id
1 'polypeptide(L)'
;MSSNEEKISPIPPPPAPFKLDASKGPLVWIDCEMTGLDIERGDRLLEIACIITDGDLNPVDEGVSYVISTPKHVLDNMNAWCVNQHALSGLTSACLSPTSYPHASVRAAILAYIRDRIPHPNSACLAGNTVHADKLFLLKEMPELIHHLHYRIVDVSSVKEIVSRWYGAEKVWRPQRR
;
A
#
# COMPACT_ATOMS: atom_id res chain seq x y z
N MET A 1 22.40 -25.73 6.94
CA MET A 1 21.38 -25.44 7.97
C MET A 1 21.32 -23.93 8.11
N SER A 2 20.55 -23.26 7.25
CA SER A 2 20.41 -21.80 7.30
C SER A 2 19.32 -21.49 8.32
N SER A 3 19.72 -20.84 9.40
CA SER A 3 18.87 -20.35 10.47
C SER A 3 17.80 -19.42 9.90
N ASN A 4 16.55 -19.82 10.09
CA ASN A 4 15.36 -19.04 9.79
C ASN A 4 15.26 -17.90 10.82
N GLU A 5 16.14 -16.90 10.72
CA GLU A 5 15.89 -15.60 11.32
C GLU A 5 14.80 -14.94 10.46
N GLU A 6 13.54 -15.24 10.76
CA GLU A 6 12.46 -14.33 10.41
C GLU A 6 12.83 -12.98 11.04
N LYS A 7 13.43 -12.09 10.23
CA LYS A 7 13.85 -10.77 10.66
C LYS A 7 12.64 -10.07 11.28
N ILE A 8 12.62 -10.02 12.60
CA ILE A 8 11.63 -9.30 13.38
C ILE A 8 11.60 -7.87 12.84
N SER A 9 10.42 -7.38 12.46
CA SER A 9 10.29 -6.03 11.95
C SER A 9 10.81 -5.04 13.00
N PRO A 10 11.68 -4.07 12.63
CA PRO A 10 12.12 -3.04 13.55
C PRO A 10 10.98 -2.09 13.97
N ILE A 11 9.85 -2.14 13.25
CA ILE A 11 8.60 -1.47 13.58
C ILE A 11 7.56 -2.58 13.78
N PRO A 12 7.33 -3.05 15.02
CA PRO A 12 6.36 -4.11 15.25
C PRO A 12 4.96 -3.60 14.90
N PRO A 13 4.15 -4.37 14.17
CA PRO A 13 2.77 -3.98 13.90
C PRO A 13 1.97 -3.99 15.21
N PRO A 14 0.89 -3.19 15.32
CA PRO A 14 -0.07 -3.36 16.39
C PRO A 14 -0.61 -4.80 16.36
N PRO A 15 -0.78 -5.46 17.53
CA PRO A 15 -1.31 -6.82 17.58
C PRO A 15 -2.65 -6.93 16.83
N ALA A 16 -2.81 -7.94 15.99
CA ALA A 16 -4.06 -8.19 15.31
C ALA A 16 -5.20 -8.47 16.32
N PRO A 17 -6.33 -7.76 16.23
CA PRO A 17 -7.50 -8.06 17.06
C PRO A 17 -8.06 -9.47 16.81
N PHE A 18 -8.00 -9.92 15.55
CA PHE A 18 -8.34 -11.27 15.10
C PHE A 18 -7.69 -11.53 13.73
N LYS A 19 -7.73 -12.80 13.29
CA LYS A 19 -7.12 -13.26 12.03
C LYS A 19 -8.18 -13.67 11.03
N LEU A 20 -7.90 -13.47 9.74
CA LEU A 20 -8.75 -13.86 8.62
C LEU A 20 -8.12 -15.03 7.86
N ASP A 21 -8.98 -15.94 7.41
CA ASP A 21 -8.64 -17.02 6.47
C ASP A 21 -9.35 -16.80 5.13
N ALA A 22 -9.06 -17.65 4.14
CA ALA A 22 -9.63 -17.53 2.80
C ALA A 22 -11.17 -17.59 2.75
N SER A 23 -11.82 -18.25 3.72
CA SER A 23 -13.30 -18.34 3.78
C SER A 23 -13.96 -16.99 4.09
N LYS A 24 -13.20 -16.05 4.67
CA LYS A 24 -13.65 -14.69 4.95
C LYS A 24 -13.43 -13.72 3.78
N GLY A 25 -12.84 -14.18 2.68
CA GLY A 25 -12.54 -13.35 1.51
C GLY A 25 -11.72 -12.09 1.81
N PRO A 26 -10.60 -12.18 2.57
CA PRO A 26 -9.87 -11.00 3.03
C PRO A 26 -9.33 -10.14 1.87
N LEU A 27 -9.33 -8.83 2.09
CA LEU A 27 -8.77 -7.85 1.18
C LEU A 27 -7.67 -7.05 1.88
N VAL A 28 -6.54 -6.89 1.21
CA VAL A 28 -5.43 -6.07 1.68
C VAL A 28 -5.45 -4.77 0.88
N TRP A 29 -5.98 -3.71 1.49
CA TRP A 29 -6.10 -2.39 0.89
C TRP A 29 -4.77 -1.65 1.02
N ILE A 30 -4.12 -1.36 -0.10
CA ILE A 30 -2.87 -0.60 -0.12
C ILE A 30 -3.03 0.64 -0.99
N ASP A 31 -2.44 1.72 -0.51
CA ASP A 31 -2.26 2.98 -1.23
C ASP A 31 -0.79 3.37 -1.08
N CYS A 32 -0.13 3.72 -2.19
CA CYS A 32 1.25 4.16 -2.19
C CYS A 32 1.37 5.56 -2.77
N GLU A 33 2.26 6.35 -2.19
CA GLU A 33 2.72 7.60 -2.79
C GLU A 33 4.13 7.38 -3.35
N MET A 34 4.40 7.92 -4.53
CA MET A 34 5.65 7.69 -5.27
C MET A 34 6.26 9.01 -5.75
N THR A 35 7.54 8.96 -6.12
CA THR A 35 8.24 10.08 -6.79
C THR A 35 7.73 10.35 -8.22
N GLY A 36 6.97 9.40 -8.77
CA GLY A 36 6.41 9.40 -10.11
C GLY A 36 5.78 8.04 -10.42
N LEU A 37 5.50 7.77 -11.70
CA LEU A 37 4.80 6.55 -12.14
C LEU A 37 5.68 5.66 -13.02
N ASP A 38 6.96 6.01 -13.24
CA ASP A 38 7.87 5.28 -14.11
C ASP A 38 8.89 4.49 -13.29
N ILE A 39 8.52 3.24 -13.03
CA ILE A 39 9.35 2.30 -12.27
C ILE A 39 10.67 1.97 -12.99
N GLU A 40 10.72 2.07 -14.32
CA GLU A 40 11.92 1.77 -15.12
C GLU A 40 12.90 2.94 -15.11
N ARG A 41 12.39 4.18 -15.10
CA ARG A 41 13.19 5.38 -14.84
C ARG A 41 13.76 5.43 -13.43
N GLY A 42 13.22 4.62 -12.51
CA GLY A 42 13.68 4.51 -11.14
C GLY A 42 12.89 5.35 -10.15
N ASP A 43 11.62 5.66 -10.47
CA ASP A 43 10.70 6.19 -9.45
C ASP A 43 10.57 5.21 -8.29
N ARG A 44 10.33 5.74 -7.09
CA ARG A 44 10.40 5.01 -5.82
C ARG A 44 9.19 5.29 -4.94
N LEU A 45 8.87 4.34 -4.07
CA LEU A 45 7.91 4.52 -2.96
C LEU A 45 8.38 5.60 -1.96
N LEU A 46 7.47 6.48 -1.57
CA LEU A 46 7.63 7.54 -0.58
C LEU A 46 6.79 7.29 0.67
N GLU A 47 5.59 6.75 0.51
CA GLU A 47 4.68 6.38 1.59
C GLU A 47 3.91 5.11 1.21
N ILE A 48 3.54 4.33 2.22
CA ILE A 48 2.63 3.20 2.07
C ILE A 48 1.66 3.16 3.24
N ALA A 49 0.37 3.09 2.91
CA ALA A 49 -0.70 2.81 3.86
C ALA A 49 -1.31 1.44 3.59
N CYS A 50 -1.72 0.73 4.64
CA CYS A 50 -2.33 -0.59 4.55
C CYS A 50 -3.49 -0.74 5.53
N ILE A 51 -4.65 -1.19 5.04
CA ILE A 51 -5.81 -1.60 5.84
C ILE A 51 -6.22 -3.01 5.43
N ILE A 52 -6.68 -3.83 6.37
CA ILE A 52 -7.21 -5.17 6.09
C ILE A 52 -8.70 -5.21 6.40
N THR A 53 -9.49 -5.74 5.48
CA THR A 53 -10.92 -6.00 5.66
C THR A 53 -11.24 -7.47 5.40
N ASP A 54 -12.39 -7.92 5.89
CA ASP A 54 -13.06 -9.10 5.34
C ASP A 54 -13.69 -8.79 3.97
N GLY A 55 -14.33 -9.80 3.36
CA GLY A 55 -14.99 -9.68 2.06
C GLY A 55 -16.23 -8.78 2.05
N ASP A 56 -16.80 -8.48 3.22
CA ASP A 56 -17.93 -7.57 3.40
C ASP A 56 -17.47 -6.12 3.73
N LEU A 57 -16.16 -5.86 3.59
CA LEU A 57 -15.52 -4.56 3.81
C LEU A 57 -15.51 -4.09 5.28
N ASN A 58 -15.64 -5.02 6.23
CA ASN A 58 -15.47 -4.69 7.65
C ASN A 58 -13.97 -4.63 7.98
N PRO A 59 -13.45 -3.49 8.47
CA PRO A 59 -12.04 -3.37 8.83
C PRO A 59 -11.71 -4.24 10.04
N VAL A 60 -10.54 -4.88 9.99
CA VAL A 60 -9.97 -5.62 11.14
C VAL A 60 -9.46 -4.65 12.21
N ASP A 61 -8.90 -3.51 11.77
CA ASP A 61 -8.47 -2.38 12.59
C ASP A 61 -8.30 -1.12 11.73
N GLU A 62 -7.75 -0.06 12.31
CA GLU A 62 -7.49 1.24 11.68
C GLU A 62 -6.38 1.22 10.61
N GLY A 63 -5.65 0.12 10.45
CA GLY A 63 -4.52 0.03 9.53
C GLY A 63 -3.20 0.58 10.07
N VAL A 64 -2.25 0.70 9.15
CA VAL A 64 -0.92 1.29 9.38
C VAL A 64 -0.54 2.20 8.21
N SER A 65 0.24 3.25 8.48
CA SER A 65 0.87 4.08 7.46
C SER A 65 2.31 4.40 7.84
N TYR A 66 3.21 4.37 6.86
CA TYR A 66 4.62 4.65 7.07
C TYR A 66 5.19 5.51 5.93
N VAL A 67 5.85 6.61 6.30
CA VAL A 67 6.64 7.43 5.40
C VAL A 67 8.07 6.88 5.31
N ILE A 68 8.56 6.75 4.08
CA ILE A 68 9.90 6.25 3.75
C ILE A 68 10.89 7.42 3.71
N SER A 69 11.96 7.28 4.48
CA SER A 69 13.07 8.22 4.48
C SER A 69 13.72 8.23 3.10
N THR A 70 13.68 9.40 2.44
CA THR A 70 14.09 9.53 1.04
C THR A 70 15.10 10.68 0.91
N PRO A 71 16.29 10.44 0.32
CA PRO A 71 17.29 11.49 0.15
C PRO A 71 16.78 12.66 -0.69
N LYS A 72 17.17 13.88 -0.31
CA LYS A 72 16.74 15.11 -0.99
C LYS A 72 16.95 15.07 -2.51
N HIS A 73 18.09 14.56 -2.97
CA HIS A 73 18.38 14.48 -4.41
C HIS A 73 17.42 13.58 -5.18
N VAL A 74 16.77 12.59 -4.54
CA VAL A 74 15.72 11.78 -5.17
C VAL A 74 14.43 12.59 -5.27
N LEU A 75 14.05 13.28 -4.19
CA LEU A 75 12.87 14.15 -4.15
C LEU A 75 12.97 15.31 -5.15
N ASP A 76 14.18 15.86 -5.34
CA ASP A 76 14.44 16.95 -6.29
C ASP A 76 14.29 16.52 -7.76
N ASN A 77 14.31 15.21 -8.05
CA ASN A 77 14.16 14.65 -9.40
C ASN A 77 12.70 14.29 -9.75
N MET A 78 11.75 14.52 -8.83
CA MET A 78 10.33 14.34 -9.08
C MET A 78 9.84 15.26 -10.21
N ASN A 79 8.80 14.82 -10.91
CA ASN A 79 8.13 15.69 -11.88
C ASN A 79 7.39 16.85 -11.17
N ALA A 80 7.05 17.91 -11.92
CA ALA A 80 6.42 19.11 -11.37
C ALA A 80 5.08 18.83 -10.65
N TRP A 81 4.32 17.83 -11.10
CA TRP A 81 3.07 17.47 -10.45
C TRP A 81 3.32 16.86 -9.06
N CYS A 82 4.21 15.87 -8.97
CA CYS A 82 4.60 15.25 -7.70
C CYS A 82 5.22 16.26 -6.73
N VAL A 83 6.10 17.15 -7.20
CA VAL A 83 6.68 18.21 -6.36
C VAL A 83 5.59 19.07 -5.71
N ASN A 84 4.62 19.54 -6.50
CA ASN A 84 3.54 20.38 -6.00
C ASN A 84 2.60 19.60 -5.06
N GLN A 85 2.17 18.42 -5.47
CA GLN A 85 1.22 17.61 -4.71
C GLN A 85 1.80 17.19 -3.34
N HIS A 86 3.05 16.71 -3.32
CA HIS A 86 3.71 16.25 -2.10
C HIS A 86 4.17 17.39 -1.20
N ALA A 87 4.38 18.59 -1.75
CA ALA A 87 4.56 19.79 -0.95
C ALA A 87 3.25 20.21 -0.26
N LEU A 88 2.12 20.16 -0.97
CA LEU A 88 0.80 20.51 -0.42
C LEU A 88 0.34 19.54 0.67
N SER A 89 0.60 18.23 0.51
CA SER A 89 0.28 17.23 1.52
C SER A 89 1.27 17.23 2.71
N GLY A 90 2.44 17.84 2.55
CA GLY A 90 3.53 17.79 3.52
C GLY A 90 4.40 16.52 3.42
N LEU A 91 4.12 15.61 2.49
CA LEU A 91 4.86 14.36 2.32
C LEU A 91 6.35 14.59 2.02
N THR A 92 6.70 15.57 1.17
CA THR A 92 8.10 15.90 0.88
C THR A 92 8.88 16.22 2.15
N SER A 93 8.29 16.99 3.06
CA SER A 93 8.90 17.32 4.36
C SER A 93 8.93 16.11 5.29
N ALA A 94 7.90 15.26 5.28
CA ALA A 94 7.84 14.04 6.07
C ALA A 94 8.94 13.04 5.67
N CYS A 95 9.23 12.88 4.37
CA CYS A 95 10.31 12.02 3.88
C CYS A 95 11.72 12.44 4.35
N LEU A 96 11.90 13.72 4.70
CA LEU A 96 13.15 14.27 5.23
C LEU A 96 13.17 14.34 6.76
N SER A 97 12.02 14.06 7.41
CA SER A 97 11.87 14.14 8.85
C SER A 97 12.56 12.97 9.56
N PRO A 98 13.10 13.17 10.78
CA PRO A 98 13.54 12.08 11.66
C PRO A 98 12.46 11.05 12.01
N THR A 99 11.18 11.37 11.77
CA THR A 99 10.04 10.47 11.99
C THR A 99 9.78 9.52 10.82
N SER A 100 10.48 9.68 9.70
CA SER A 100 10.44 8.74 8.57
C SER A 100 11.28 7.48 8.85
N TYR A 101 10.98 6.39 8.13
CA TYR A 101 11.62 5.10 8.35
C TYR A 101 12.47 4.67 7.15
N PRO A 102 13.58 3.94 7.35
CA PRO A 102 14.30 3.34 6.25
C PRO A 102 13.40 2.40 5.43
N HIS A 103 13.55 2.39 4.11
CA HIS A 103 12.74 1.55 3.21
C HIS A 103 12.69 0.07 3.64
N ALA A 104 13.83 -0.50 4.05
CA ALA A 104 13.89 -1.89 4.52
C ALA A 104 13.04 -2.14 5.78
N SER A 105 12.97 -1.15 6.68
CA SER A 105 12.15 -1.21 7.89
C SER A 105 10.67 -1.19 7.55
N VAL A 106 10.25 -0.32 6.63
CA VAL A 106 8.86 -0.23 6.16
C VAL A 106 8.41 -1.52 5.48
N ARG A 107 9.24 -2.09 4.59
CA ARG A 107 8.98 -3.37 3.93
C ARG A 107 8.74 -4.49 4.94
N ALA A 108 9.58 -4.59 5.97
CA ALA A 108 9.42 -5.60 7.02
C ALA A 108 8.15 -5.36 7.85
N ALA A 109 7.83 -4.11 8.16
CA ALA A 109 6.68 -3.72 8.98
C ALA A 109 5.36 -4.06 8.30
N ILE A 110 5.19 -3.69 7.03
CA ILE A 110 3.96 -3.97 6.27
C ILE A 110 3.78 -5.49 6.08
N LEU A 111 4.85 -6.22 5.75
CA LEU A 111 4.76 -7.67 5.61
C LEU A 111 4.36 -8.35 6.93
N ALA A 112 4.93 -7.89 8.06
CA ALA A 112 4.58 -8.39 9.38
C ALA A 112 3.11 -8.07 9.74
N TYR A 113 2.65 -6.85 9.46
CA TYR A 113 1.25 -6.43 9.66
C TYR A 113 0.27 -7.34 8.92
N ILE A 114 0.57 -7.63 7.64
CA ILE A 114 -0.25 -8.50 6.79
C ILE A 114 -0.23 -9.94 7.29
N ARG A 115 0.94 -10.51 7.59
CA ARG A 115 1.07 -11.92 8.03
C ARG A 115 0.45 -12.17 9.39
N ASP A 116 0.46 -11.19 10.29
CA ASP A 116 -0.18 -11.33 11.59
C ASP A 116 -1.70 -11.51 11.45
N ARG A 117 -2.32 -10.73 10.54
CA ARG A 117 -3.77 -10.73 10.28
C ARG A 117 -4.21 -11.83 9.31
N ILE A 118 -3.37 -12.18 8.34
CA ILE A 118 -3.66 -13.17 7.29
C ILE A 118 -2.45 -14.13 7.20
N PRO A 119 -2.36 -15.15 8.08
CA PRO A 119 -1.17 -16.00 8.17
C PRO A 119 -0.97 -16.90 6.93
N HIS A 120 -2.06 -17.29 6.28
CA HIS A 120 -2.01 -18.24 5.17
C HIS A 120 -1.79 -17.51 3.84
N PRO A 121 -0.71 -17.81 3.09
CA PRO A 121 -0.43 -17.16 1.82
C PRO A 121 -1.54 -17.47 0.79
N ASN A 122 -1.68 -16.60 -0.22
CA ASN A 122 -2.69 -16.68 -1.28
C ASN A 122 -4.15 -16.60 -0.82
N SER A 123 -4.42 -16.23 0.43
CA SER A 123 -5.78 -16.13 0.97
C SER A 123 -6.48 -14.80 0.68
N ALA A 124 -5.70 -13.73 0.43
CA ALA A 124 -6.22 -12.37 0.28
C ALA A 124 -5.84 -11.75 -1.06
N CYS A 125 -6.75 -10.95 -1.64
CA CYS A 125 -6.44 -10.15 -2.83
C CYS A 125 -5.91 -8.77 -2.41
N LEU A 126 -4.96 -8.25 -3.19
CA LEU A 126 -4.61 -6.83 -3.12
C LEU A 126 -5.80 -5.99 -3.60
N ALA A 127 -6.18 -4.97 -2.84
CA ALA A 127 -7.32 -4.11 -3.11
C ALA A 127 -6.92 -2.64 -3.07
N GLY A 128 -7.62 -1.80 -3.83
CA GLY A 128 -7.37 -0.37 -3.87
C GLY A 128 -7.93 0.26 -5.14
N ASN A 129 -7.70 1.56 -5.29
CA ASN A 129 -8.17 2.31 -6.46
C ASN A 129 -7.01 2.50 -7.44
N THR A 130 -7.12 1.94 -8.64
CA THR A 130 -6.00 1.88 -9.61
C THR A 130 -4.82 1.06 -9.04
N VAL A 131 -5.13 0.07 -8.19
CA VAL A 131 -4.12 -0.66 -7.39
C VAL A 131 -3.14 -1.50 -8.22
N HIS A 132 -3.42 -1.70 -9.51
CA HIS A 132 -2.45 -2.29 -10.42
C HIS A 132 -1.18 -1.42 -10.54
N ALA A 133 -1.28 -0.10 -10.40
CA ALA A 133 -0.12 0.80 -10.39
C ALA A 133 0.74 0.58 -9.14
N ASP A 134 0.13 0.56 -7.95
CA ASP A 134 0.82 0.24 -6.69
C ASP A 134 1.48 -1.14 -6.77
N LYS A 135 0.75 -2.14 -7.31
CA LYS A 135 1.27 -3.50 -7.48
C LYS A 135 2.56 -3.54 -8.29
N LEU A 136 2.73 -2.71 -9.32
CA LEU A 136 3.97 -2.65 -10.10
C LEU A 136 5.17 -2.25 -9.23
N PHE A 137 5.00 -1.21 -8.40
CA PHE A 137 6.02 -0.78 -7.45
C PHE A 137 6.30 -1.86 -6.40
N LEU A 138 5.24 -2.43 -5.81
CA LEU A 138 5.36 -3.48 -4.81
C LEU A 138 6.04 -4.76 -5.34
N LEU A 139 5.83 -5.13 -6.60
CA LEU A 139 6.53 -6.26 -7.23
C LEU A 139 8.05 -6.06 -7.27
N LYS A 140 8.51 -4.82 -7.45
CA LYS A 140 9.95 -4.49 -7.50
C LYS A 140 10.53 -4.23 -6.11
N GLU A 141 9.84 -3.42 -5.31
CA GLU A 141 10.36 -2.90 -4.05
C GLU A 141 9.97 -3.73 -2.82
N MET A 142 8.92 -4.56 -2.89
CA MET A 142 8.41 -5.40 -1.79
C MET A 142 7.88 -6.78 -2.26
N PRO A 143 8.63 -7.57 -3.05
CA PRO A 143 8.12 -8.81 -3.67
C PRO A 143 7.60 -9.85 -2.67
N GLU A 144 8.14 -9.97 -1.45
CA GLU A 144 7.61 -10.96 -0.49
C GLU A 144 6.19 -10.64 -0.04
N LEU A 145 5.81 -9.36 -0.01
CA LEU A 145 4.44 -8.94 0.24
C LEU A 145 3.54 -9.46 -0.87
N ILE A 146 3.89 -9.18 -2.13
CA ILE A 146 3.07 -9.61 -3.28
C ILE A 146 3.00 -11.13 -3.41
N HIS A 147 4.09 -11.85 -3.13
CA HIS A 147 4.09 -13.32 -3.11
C HIS A 147 3.25 -13.93 -1.98
N HIS A 148 3.00 -13.18 -0.91
CA HIS A 148 2.09 -13.62 0.15
C HIS A 148 0.61 -13.47 -0.23
N LEU A 149 0.31 -12.51 -1.11
CA LEU A 149 -1.04 -12.24 -1.58
C LEU A 149 -1.42 -13.11 -2.78
N HIS A 150 -2.72 -13.25 -3.02
CA HIS A 150 -3.24 -13.90 -4.21
C HIS A 150 -2.88 -13.07 -5.47
N TYR A 151 -2.73 -13.73 -6.62
CA TYR A 151 -2.30 -13.07 -7.86
C TYR A 151 -3.32 -12.06 -8.42
N ARG A 152 -4.60 -12.22 -8.08
CA ARG A 152 -5.68 -11.30 -8.48
C ARG A 152 -5.66 -10.03 -7.65
N ILE A 153 -6.31 -9.00 -8.19
CA ILE A 153 -6.54 -7.73 -7.50
C ILE A 153 -8.03 -7.41 -7.49
N VAL A 154 -8.47 -6.65 -6.50
CA VAL A 154 -9.76 -5.96 -6.48
C VAL A 154 -9.50 -4.48 -6.76
N ASP A 155 -9.59 -4.11 -8.04
CA ASP A 155 -9.34 -2.74 -8.48
C ASP A 155 -10.65 -1.94 -8.56
N VAL A 156 -10.83 -1.03 -7.60
CA VAL A 156 -12.04 -0.18 -7.50
C VAL A 156 -12.19 0.70 -8.74
N SER A 157 -11.10 1.08 -9.42
CA SER A 157 -11.18 1.88 -10.64
C SER A 157 -11.90 1.11 -11.75
N SER A 158 -11.74 -0.21 -11.84
CA SER A 158 -12.46 -1.04 -12.81
C SER A 158 -13.98 -0.98 -12.58
N VAL A 159 -14.41 -1.00 -11.32
CA VAL A 159 -15.84 -0.84 -10.96
C VAL A 159 -16.33 0.57 -11.30
N LYS A 160 -15.55 1.61 -10.97
CA LYS A 160 -15.90 3.01 -11.32
C LYS A 160 -16.09 3.21 -12.82
N GLU A 161 -15.20 2.63 -13.63
CA GLU A 161 -15.26 2.73 -15.09
C GLU A 161 -16.48 2.00 -15.68
N ILE A 162 -16.84 0.84 -15.11
CA ILE A 162 -18.07 0.09 -15.47
C ILE A 162 -19.31 0.90 -15.09
N VAL A 163 -19.37 1.42 -13.85
CA VAL A 163 -20.49 2.24 -13.36
C VAL A 163 -20.69 3.46 -14.25
N SER A 164 -19.62 4.20 -14.53
CA SER A 164 -19.65 5.39 -15.38
C SER A 164 -20.26 5.12 -16.77
N ARG A 165 -19.85 4.02 -17.41
CA ARG A 165 -20.27 3.67 -18.78
C ARG A 165 -21.67 3.07 -18.86
N TRP A 166 -22.03 2.21 -17.92
CA TRP A 166 -23.27 1.45 -17.99
C TRP A 166 -24.43 2.10 -17.22
N TYR A 167 -24.12 2.91 -16.21
CA TYR A 167 -25.11 3.52 -15.34
C TYR A 167 -25.07 5.06 -15.32
N GLY A 168 -24.10 5.67 -16.01
CA GLY A 168 -23.94 7.13 -16.11
C GLY A 168 -22.87 7.70 -15.19
N ALA A 169 -22.17 8.74 -15.66
CA ALA A 169 -21.07 9.38 -14.94
C ALA A 169 -21.49 10.07 -13.62
N GLU A 170 -22.78 10.38 -13.48
CA GLU A 170 -23.41 10.93 -12.29
C GLU A 170 -23.65 9.89 -11.19
N LYS A 171 -23.63 8.59 -11.53
CA LYS A 171 -23.76 7.49 -10.56
C LYS A 171 -22.43 7.08 -9.95
N VAL A 172 -21.31 7.53 -10.52
CA VAL A 172 -19.99 7.31 -9.95
C VAL A 172 -19.90 8.09 -8.64
N TRP A 173 -19.62 7.39 -7.54
CA TRP A 173 -19.41 8.02 -6.25
C TRP A 173 -18.30 9.06 -6.32
N ARG A 174 -18.56 10.25 -5.76
CA ARG A 174 -17.59 11.33 -5.64
C ARG A 174 -17.40 11.65 -4.15
N PRO A 175 -16.16 11.74 -3.64
CA PRO A 175 -15.94 12.19 -2.28
C PRO A 175 -16.50 13.60 -2.11
N GLN A 176 -17.29 13.81 -1.08
CA GLN A 176 -17.66 15.17 -0.67
C GLN A 176 -16.40 15.85 -0.15
N ARG A 177 -15.99 16.96 -0.79
CA ARG A 177 -14.92 17.79 -0.25
C ARG A 177 -15.35 18.29 1.13
N ARG A 178 -14.62 17.89 2.18
CA ARG A 178 -14.71 18.53 3.49
C ARG A 178 -14.03 19.90 3.43
#